data_AF-A0A940TYZ7-F1
#
_entry.id   AF-A0A940TYZ7-F1
#
_cell.length_a   1.000
_cell.length_b   1.000
_cell.length_c   1.000
_cell.angle_alpha   90.00
_cell.angle_beta   90.00
_cell.angle_gamma   90.00
#
_symmetry.space_group_name_H-M   'P 1'
#
loop_
_entity.id
_entity.type
_entity.pdbx_description
1 polymer ?
#
loop_
_entity_poly.entity_id
_entity_poly.type
_entity_poly.pdbx_seq_one_letter_code
_entity_poly.pdbx_strand_id
1 'polypeptide(L)'
;IGVMATVPTTLPPTIGLLNEQSVIQGKKIETRQYLVEGAWSVLMSGDRPRYEQMVADGAKVLAPEVDLIVLAQASMSRLAPMLATEVEKEVLSSPRLAVEYVKSLLEKM
;
A
#
# COMPACT_ATOMS: atom_id res chain seq x y z
N ILE A 1 -3.25 -9.75 3.92
CA ILE A 1 -2.79 -8.57 3.14
C ILE A 1 -3.28 -7.30 3.81
N GLY A 2 -2.37 -6.45 4.29
CA GLY A 2 -2.67 -5.12 4.79
C GLY A 2 -2.80 -4.11 3.66
N VAL A 3 -3.81 -3.25 3.67
CA VAL A 3 -4.01 -2.19 2.68
C VAL A 3 -4.03 -0.85 3.41
N MET A 4 -3.01 -0.03 3.15
CA MET A 4 -2.86 1.27 3.78
C MET A 4 -3.20 2.41 2.83
N ALA A 5 -3.92 3.39 3.36
CA ALA A 5 -4.22 4.65 2.68
C ALA A 5 -4.24 5.80 3.68
N THR A 6 -4.15 7.03 3.17
CA THR A 6 -4.36 8.30 3.89
C THR A 6 -5.63 9.00 3.44
N VAL A 7 -6.31 8.50 2.39
CA VAL A 7 -7.61 8.98 1.90
C VAL A 7 -8.63 7.84 1.99
N PRO A 8 -9.78 8.01 2.68
CA PRO A 8 -10.72 6.91 2.95
C PRO A 8 -11.29 6.25 1.71
N THR A 9 -11.60 7.04 0.67
CA THR A 9 -12.22 6.55 -0.57
C THR A 9 -11.30 5.65 -1.39
N THR A 10 -10.00 5.61 -1.08
CA THR A 10 -9.04 4.71 -1.74
C THR A 10 -9.18 3.27 -1.27
N LEU A 11 -9.56 3.02 -0.01
CA LEU A 11 -9.56 1.66 0.56
C LEU A 11 -10.58 0.73 -0.12
N PRO A 12 -11.88 1.07 -0.25
CA PRO A 12 -12.87 0.14 -0.81
C PRO A 12 -12.55 -0.35 -2.23
N PRO A 13 -12.20 0.51 -3.22
CA PRO A 13 -11.91 0.02 -4.57
C PRO A 13 -10.62 -0.80 -4.63
N THR A 14 -9.57 -0.45 -3.86
CA THR A 14 -8.33 -1.24 -3.83
C THR A 14 -8.56 -2.64 -3.25
N ILE A 15 -9.32 -2.74 -2.15
CA ILE A 15 -9.67 -4.04 -1.54
C ILE A 15 -10.58 -4.85 -2.48
N GLY A 16 -11.52 -4.19 -3.15
CA GLY A 16 -12.36 -4.81 -4.18
C GLY A 16 -11.54 -5.48 -5.28
N LEU A 17 -10.55 -4.78 -5.83
CA LEU A 17 -9.66 -5.34 -6.86
C LEU A 17 -8.84 -6.53 -6.35
N LEU A 18 -8.32 -6.48 -5.12
CA LEU A 18 -7.59 -7.61 -4.52
C LEU A 18 -8.48 -8.86 -4.42
N ASN A 19 -9.72 -8.69 -3.96
CA ASN A 19 -10.68 -9.78 -3.83
C ASN A 19 -11.13 -10.33 -5.19
N GLU A 20 -11.35 -9.46 -6.18
CA GLU A 20 -11.67 -9.87 -7.55
C GLU A 20 -10.54 -10.73 -8.14
N GLN A 21 -9.30 -10.27 -8.01
CA GLN A 21 -8.14 -10.99 -8.50
C GLN A 21 -7.89 -12.31 -7.75
N SER A 22 -8.19 -12.36 -6.44
CA SER A 22 -8.08 -13.61 -5.69
C SER A 22 -9.07 -14.66 -6.19
N VAL A 23 -10.30 -14.25 -6.53
CA VAL A 23 -11.31 -15.14 -7.13
C VAL A 23 -10.85 -15.64 -8.49
N ILE A 24 -10.38 -14.75 -9.37
CA ILE A 24 -9.89 -15.11 -10.71
C ILE A 24 -8.73 -16.12 -10.62
N GLN A 25 -7.84 -15.95 -9.64
CA GLN A 25 -6.68 -16.84 -9.45
C GLN A 25 -6.98 -18.08 -8.61
N GLY A 26 -8.21 -18.27 -8.12
CA GLY A 26 -8.56 -19.38 -7.22
C GLY A 26 -7.82 -19.35 -5.88
N LYS A 27 -7.40 -18.17 -5.42
CA LYS A 27 -6.66 -17.97 -4.16
C LYS A 27 -7.59 -17.45 -3.08
N LYS A 28 -7.40 -17.93 -1.85
CA LYS A 28 -8.03 -17.35 -0.66
C LYS A 28 -7.11 -16.28 -0.09
N ILE A 29 -7.65 -15.10 0.17
CA ILE A 29 -6.92 -14.00 0.82
C ILE A 29 -7.78 -13.44 1.96
N GLU A 30 -7.11 -12.85 2.95
CA GLU A 30 -7.73 -11.97 3.93
C GLU A 30 -7.13 -10.57 3.77
N THR A 31 -7.98 -9.54 3.87
CA THR A 31 -7.57 -8.15 3.77
C THR A 31 -7.81 -7.42 5.09
N ARG A 32 -6.87 -6.56 5.47
CA ARG A 32 -6.97 -5.67 6.63
C ARG A 32 -6.74 -4.25 6.16
N GLN A 33 -7.72 -3.38 6.36
CA GLN A 33 -7.61 -1.98 5.98
C GLN A 33 -7.01 -1.15 7.11
N TYR A 34 -6.17 -0.19 6.77
CA TYR A 34 -5.64 0.78 7.72
C TYR A 34 -5.65 2.17 7.11
N LEU A 35 -6.42 3.07 7.71
CA LEU A 35 -6.44 4.48 7.33
C LEU A 35 -5.48 5.25 8.25
N VAL A 36 -4.46 5.86 7.68
CA VAL A 36 -3.61 6.83 8.37
C VAL A 36 -4.36 8.17 8.38
N GLU A 37 -5.30 8.30 9.30
CA GLU A 37 -6.22 9.43 9.37
C GLU A 37 -5.47 10.76 9.53
N GLY A 38 -5.90 11.79 8.79
CA GLY A 38 -5.29 13.13 8.80
C GLY A 38 -3.95 13.25 8.06
N ALA A 39 -3.27 12.16 7.71
CA ALA A 39 -1.96 12.23 7.05
C ALA A 39 -2.01 12.92 5.69
N TRP A 40 -3.11 12.75 4.93
CA TRP A 40 -3.26 13.46 3.66
C TRP A 40 -3.23 14.98 3.83
N SER A 41 -3.92 15.51 4.84
CA SER A 41 -3.95 16.94 5.14
C SER A 41 -2.56 17.46 5.54
N VAL A 42 -1.80 16.69 6.32
CA VAL A 42 -0.41 17.00 6.71
C VAL A 42 0.51 17.05 5.49
N LEU A 43 0.34 16.13 4.54
CA LEU A 43 1.08 16.18 3.27
C LEU A 43 0.73 17.45 2.47
N MET A 44 -0.55 17.81 2.42
CA MET A 44 -1.02 19.00 1.70
C MET A 44 -0.56 20.31 2.35
N SER A 45 -0.30 20.34 3.66
CA SER A 45 0.31 21.49 4.32
C SER A 45 1.82 21.60 4.12
N GLY A 46 2.44 20.66 3.39
CA GLY A 46 3.87 20.65 3.08
C GLY A 46 4.76 19.96 4.13
N ASP A 47 4.19 19.44 5.22
CA ASP A 47 4.95 18.78 6.29
C ASP A 47 5.20 17.31 5.94
N ARG A 48 6.12 17.10 4.99
CA ARG A 48 6.51 15.77 4.52
C ARG A 48 7.08 14.89 5.64
N PRO A 49 8.00 15.36 6.52
CA PRO A 49 8.54 14.53 7.59
C PRO A 49 7.46 13.99 8.51
N ARG A 50 6.49 14.82 8.92
CA ARG A 50 5.37 14.36 9.75
C ARG A 50 4.47 13.38 9.01
N TYR A 51 4.17 13.63 7.74
CA TYR A 51 3.42 12.68 6.91
C TYR A 51 4.10 11.30 6.86
N GLU A 52 5.40 11.26 6.64
CA GLU A 52 6.17 10.02 6.55
C GLU A 52 6.18 9.28 7.88
N GLN A 53 6.35 10.00 9.00
CA GLN A 53 6.25 9.43 10.34
C GLN A 53 4.88 8.81 10.61
N MET A 54 3.79 9.53 10.29
CA MET A 54 2.42 9.01 10.47
C MET A 54 2.18 7.73 9.68
N VAL A 55 2.70 7.65 8.45
CA VAL A 55 2.60 6.44 7.63
C VAL A 55 3.43 5.30 8.23
N ALA A 56 4.64 5.58 8.71
CA ALA A 56 5.49 4.58 9.36
C ALA A 56 4.87 4.02 10.64
N ASP A 57 4.28 4.87 11.47
CA ASP A 57 3.58 4.46 12.69
C ASP A 57 2.38 3.58 12.34
N GLY A 58 1.61 3.94 11.31
CA GLY A 58 0.52 3.11 10.82
C GLY A 58 0.98 1.75 10.31
N ALA A 59 2.12 1.69 9.63
CA ALA A 59 2.68 0.43 9.15
C ALA A 59 3.10 -0.48 10.31
N LYS A 60 3.71 0.09 11.36
CA LYS A 60 4.10 -0.64 12.58
C LYS A 60 2.90 -1.23 13.32
N VAL A 61 1.77 -0.50 13.36
CA VAL A 61 0.53 -1.01 13.95
C VAL A 61 -0.06 -2.15 13.11
N LEU A 62 -0.08 -2.01 11.79
CA LEU A 62 -0.69 -3.00 10.90
C LEU A 62 0.16 -4.27 10.73
N ALA A 63 1.49 -4.13 10.74
CA ALA A 63 2.41 -5.19 10.38
C ALA A 63 2.18 -6.50 11.15
N PRO A 64 2.00 -6.53 12.49
CA PRO A 64 1.77 -7.78 13.24
C PRO A 64 0.56 -8.60 12.76
N GLU A 65 -0.43 -7.98 12.11
CA GLU A 65 -1.69 -8.62 11.72
C GLU A 65 -1.71 -9.17 10.29
N VAL A 66 -0.66 -8.95 9.50
CA VAL A 66 -0.69 -9.23 8.05
C VAL A 66 0.62 -9.81 7.52
N ASP A 67 0.58 -10.60 6.45
CA ASP A 67 1.79 -11.16 5.84
C ASP A 67 2.60 -10.12 5.04
N LEU A 68 1.91 -9.17 4.41
CA LEU A 68 2.49 -8.08 3.61
C LEU A 68 1.59 -6.85 3.66
N ILE A 69 2.14 -5.69 3.29
CA ILE A 69 1.44 -4.40 3.24
C ILE A 69 1.42 -3.88 1.80
N VAL A 70 0.27 -3.38 1.36
CA VAL A 70 0.06 -2.65 0.11
C VAL A 70 -0.18 -1.17 0.43
N LEU A 71 0.66 -0.29 -0.12
CA LEU A 71 0.47 1.15 -0.09
C LEU A 71 -0.43 1.55 -1.27
N ALA A 72 -1.66 1.96 -0.97
CA ALA A 72 -2.70 2.17 -1.98
C ALA A 72 -2.65 3.55 -2.67
N GLN A 73 -1.67 4.39 -2.37
CA GLN A 73 -1.55 5.74 -2.92
C GLN A 73 -0.14 6.06 -3.40
N ALA A 74 -0.04 6.74 -4.55
CA ALA A 74 1.23 7.12 -5.16
C ALA A 74 2.11 8.00 -4.26
N SER A 75 1.51 8.84 -3.41
CA SER A 75 2.23 9.66 -2.43
C SER A 75 3.01 8.85 -1.39
N MET A 76 2.62 7.59 -1.17
CA MET A 76 3.23 6.67 -0.22
C MET A 76 4.33 5.82 -0.86
N SER A 77 4.39 5.70 -2.20
CA SER A 77 5.24 4.73 -2.90
C SER A 77 6.72 4.80 -2.55
N ARG A 78 7.25 6.02 -2.34
CA ARG A 78 8.66 6.22 -1.97
C ARG A 78 9.02 5.63 -0.60
N LEU A 79 8.02 5.40 0.26
CA LEU A 79 8.22 4.91 1.62
C LEU A 79 8.37 3.39 1.66
N ALA A 80 7.95 2.67 0.60
CA ALA A 80 7.94 1.21 0.61
C ALA A 80 9.27 0.56 1.01
N PRO A 81 10.45 0.96 0.49
CA PRO A 81 11.72 0.33 0.88
C PRO A 81 12.10 0.56 2.35
N MET A 82 11.87 1.78 2.85
CA MET A 82 12.13 2.13 4.24
C MET A 82 11.19 1.34 5.16
N LEU A 83 9.88 1.34 4.85
CA LEU A 83 8.88 0.64 5.65
C LEU A 83 9.13 -0.86 5.67
N ALA A 84 9.51 -1.47 4.54
CA ALA A 84 9.82 -2.88 4.47
C ALA A 84 10.96 -3.28 5.41
N THR A 85 11.95 -2.39 5.56
CA THR A 85 13.04 -2.57 6.52
C THR A 85 12.55 -2.37 7.96
N GLU A 86 11.77 -1.31 8.22
CA GLU A 86 11.31 -0.98 9.58
C GLU A 86 10.34 -1.99 10.17
N VAL A 87 9.46 -2.59 9.37
CA VAL A 87 8.46 -3.55 9.84
C VAL A 87 8.84 -5.00 9.57
N GLU A 88 10.00 -5.24 8.95
CA GLU A 88 10.49 -6.58 8.55
C GLU A 88 9.46 -7.38 7.72
N LYS A 89 8.71 -6.70 6.84
CA LYS A 89 7.69 -7.30 5.96
C LYS A 89 7.78 -6.75 4.55
N GLU A 90 7.24 -7.51 3.59
CA GLU A 90 7.10 -7.01 2.23
C GLU A 90 6.11 -5.84 2.19
N VAL A 91 6.56 -4.72 1.59
CA VAL A 91 5.74 -3.53 1.38
C VAL A 91 5.70 -3.21 -0.11
N LEU A 92 4.51 -3.31 -0.69
CA LEU A 92 4.26 -3.13 -2.11
C LEU A 92 3.66 -1.75 -2.38
N SER A 93 4.01 -1.16 -3.53
CA SER A 93 3.34 0.05 -4.05
C SER A 93 2.98 -0.11 -5.52
N SER A 94 1.79 0.33 -5.89
CA SER A 94 1.22 0.04 -7.21
C SER A 94 1.94 0.69 -8.41
N PRO A 95 2.48 1.93 -8.36
CA PRO A 95 2.97 2.57 -9.58
C PRO A 95 4.17 1.85 -10.21
N ARG A 96 5.13 1.42 -9.38
CA ARG A 96 6.32 0.70 -9.86
C ARG A 96 5.94 -0.66 -10.42
N LEU A 97 5.15 -1.44 -9.67
CA LEU A 97 4.70 -2.77 -10.09
C LEU A 97 3.90 -2.73 -11.39
N ALA A 98 3.06 -1.71 -11.57
CA ALA A 98 2.29 -1.54 -12.80
C ALA A 98 3.21 -1.30 -14.01
N VAL A 99 4.22 -0.42 -13.88
CA VAL A 99 5.18 -0.14 -14.96
C VAL A 99 6.05 -1.37 -15.26
N GLU A 100 6.50 -2.08 -14.23
CA GLU A 100 7.25 -3.34 -14.38
C GLU A 100 6.42 -4.41 -15.11
N TYR A 101 5.13 -4.52 -14.78
CA TYR A 101 4.23 -5.43 -15.46
C TYR A 101 4.03 -5.07 -16.94
N VAL A 102 3.76 -3.79 -17.24
CA VAL A 102 3.62 -3.31 -18.63
C VAL A 102 4.89 -3.60 -19.43
N LYS A 103 6.07 -3.31 -18.87
CA LYS A 103 7.35 -3.65 -19.49
C LYS A 103 7.43 -5.14 -19.83
N SER A 104 7.07 -6.00 -18.87
CA SER A 104 7.13 -7.46 -19.08
C SER A 104 6.18 -7.98 -20.17
N LEU A 105 5.08 -7.28 -20.45
CA LEU A 105 4.18 -7.62 -21.56
C LEU A 105 4.80 -7.21 -22.89
N LEU A 106 5.39 -6.02 -22.96
CA LEU A 106 6.03 -5.49 -24.17
C LEU A 106 7.28 -6.29 -24.58
N GLU A 107 8.05 -6.80 -23.61
CA GLU A 107 9.23 -7.64 -23.88
C GLU A 107 8.86 -9.05 -24.40
N LYS A 108 7.61 -9.47 -24.25
CA LYS A 108 7.10 -10.78 -24.73
C LYS A 108 6.40 -10.69 -26.09
N MET A 109 6.26 -9.49 -26.65
CA MET A 109 5.75 -9.24 -28.00
C MET A 109 6.87 -9.36 -29.03
#